data_AF-A0A8T3PNM8-F1
#
_entry.id   AF-A0A8T3PNM8-F1
#
_cell.length_a   1.000
_cell.length_b   1.000
_cell.length_c   1.000
_cell.angle_alpha   90.00
_cell.angle_beta   90.00
_cell.angle_gamma   90.00
#
_symmetry.space_group_name_H-M   'P 1'
#
loop_
_entity.id
_entity.type
_entity.pdbx_description
1 polymer ?
#
loop_
_entity_poly.entity_id
_entity_poly.type
_entity_poly.pdbx_seq_one_letter_code
_entity_poly.pdbx_strand_id
1 'polypeptide(L)'
;MRVSVREFKTHLSRYLTQARAGQAIEITWHRKVVARVIGVPAPASGGLASLLATGAGQWGGGKPAGAEVHLSDAGRPVSALVLEDRA
;
A
#
# COMPACT_ATOMS: atom_id res chain seq x y z
N MET A 1 -2.18 -13.09 -4.12
CA MET A 1 -2.73 -14.47 -4.04
C MET A 1 -3.66 -14.70 -5.23
N ARG A 2 -3.64 -15.89 -5.86
CA ARG A 2 -4.50 -16.20 -7.01
C ARG A 2 -5.62 -17.15 -6.65
N VAL A 3 -6.84 -16.82 -7.03
CA VAL A 3 -8.05 -17.65 -6.81
C VAL A 3 -8.87 -17.74 -8.09
N SER A 4 -9.64 -18.82 -8.25
CA SER A 4 -10.56 -18.92 -9.38
C SER A 4 -11.81 -18.06 -9.13
N VAL A 5 -12.49 -17.63 -10.20
CA VAL A 5 -13.80 -16.93 -10.08
C VAL A 5 -14.80 -17.76 -9.25
N ARG A 6 -14.78 -19.10 -9.39
CA ARG A 6 -15.67 -19.99 -8.63
C ARG A 6 -15.36 -19.94 -7.14
N GLU A 7 -14.09 -20.11 -6.78
CA GLU A 7 -13.62 -20.08 -5.39
C GLU A 7 -13.90 -18.70 -4.75
N PHE A 8 -13.63 -17.63 -5.48
CA PHE A 8 -13.89 -16.28 -5.02
C PHE A 8 -15.36 -16.02 -4.71
N LYS A 9 -16.29 -16.53 -5.55
CA LYS A 9 -17.74 -16.44 -5.29
C LYS A 9 -18.15 -17.24 -4.05
N THR A 10 -17.61 -18.44 -3.86
CA THR A 10 -17.95 -19.31 -2.71
C THR A 10 -17.48 -18.72 -1.39
N HIS A 11 -16.30 -18.07 -1.35
CA HIS A 11 -15.71 -17.54 -0.12
C HIS A 11 -15.53 -16.01 -0.13
N LEU A 12 -16.48 -15.29 -0.73
CA LEU A 12 -16.39 -13.85 -0.98
C LEU A 12 -16.02 -13.06 0.28
N SER A 13 -16.74 -13.24 1.38
CA SER A 13 -16.51 -12.49 2.62
C SER A 13 -15.11 -12.67 3.18
N ARG A 14 -14.57 -13.89 3.14
CA ARG A 14 -13.20 -14.20 3.59
C ARG A 14 -12.18 -13.41 2.76
N TYR A 15 -12.32 -13.44 1.44
CA TYR A 15 -11.40 -12.74 0.54
C TYR A 15 -11.52 -11.22 0.65
N LEU A 16 -12.72 -10.69 0.87
CA LEU A 16 -12.90 -9.25 1.13
C LEU A 16 -12.23 -8.81 2.44
N THR A 17 -12.30 -9.63 3.51
CA THR A 17 -11.58 -9.36 4.76
C THR A 17 -10.06 -9.34 4.56
N GLN A 18 -9.53 -10.31 3.80
CA GLN A 18 -8.11 -10.35 3.45
C GLN A 18 -7.69 -9.14 2.60
N ALA A 19 -8.51 -8.75 1.62
CA ALA A 19 -8.28 -7.57 0.81
C ALA A 19 -8.24 -6.30 1.65
N ARG A 20 -9.20 -6.13 2.58
CA ARG A 20 -9.22 -5.01 3.53
C ARG A 20 -7.99 -4.97 4.45
N ALA A 21 -7.44 -6.13 4.80
CA ALA A 21 -6.19 -6.23 5.56
C ALA A 21 -4.92 -5.93 4.73
N GLY A 22 -5.07 -5.54 3.45
CA GLY A 22 -3.97 -5.16 2.57
C GLY A 22 -3.49 -6.26 1.63
N GLN A 23 -4.09 -7.46 1.68
CA GLN A 23 -3.70 -8.56 0.80
C GLN A 23 -4.32 -8.41 -0.59
N ALA A 24 -3.52 -8.20 -1.63
CA ALA A 24 -4.03 -8.19 -3.01
C ALA A 24 -4.44 -9.59 -3.49
N ILE A 25 -5.67 -9.70 -3.99
CA ILE A 25 -6.24 -10.95 -4.50
C ILE A 25 -6.48 -10.84 -6.01
N GLU A 26 -5.84 -11.72 -6.76
CA GLU A 26 -6.00 -11.86 -8.21
C GLU A 26 -7.04 -12.95 -8.49
N ILE A 27 -8.08 -12.58 -9.23
CA ILE A 27 -9.16 -13.48 -9.62
C ILE A 27 -8.87 -13.98 -11.04
N THR A 28 -8.99 -15.29 -11.23
CA THR A 28 -8.68 -15.97 -12.48
C THR A 28 -9.88 -16.67 -13.10
N TRP A 29 -9.97 -16.62 -14.43
CA TRP A 29 -10.93 -17.38 -15.24
C TRP A 29 -10.17 -18.08 -16.37
N HIS A 30 -10.39 -19.38 -16.55
CA HIS A 30 -9.60 -20.21 -17.48
C HIS A 30 -8.08 -19.98 -17.37
N ARG A 31 -7.57 -19.94 -16.13
CA ARG A 31 -6.15 -19.67 -15.79
C ARG A 31 -5.60 -18.30 -16.18
N LYS A 32 -6.42 -17.40 -16.72
CA LYS A 32 -6.05 -16.00 -16.99
C LYS A 32 -6.51 -15.12 -15.85
N VAL A 33 -5.68 -14.17 -15.42
CA VAL A 33 -6.09 -13.15 -14.45
C VAL A 33 -7.08 -12.21 -15.14
N VAL A 34 -8.26 -12.05 -14.54
CA VAL A 34 -9.36 -11.23 -15.09
C VAL A 34 -9.71 -10.03 -14.20
N ALA A 35 -9.37 -10.09 -12.91
CA ALA A 35 -9.61 -8.99 -11.99
C ALA A 35 -8.63 -9.04 -10.82
N ARG A 36 -8.48 -7.90 -10.13
CA ARG A 36 -7.76 -7.78 -8.87
C ARG A 36 -8.64 -7.08 -7.85
N VAL A 37 -8.75 -7.66 -6.66
CA VAL A 37 -9.43 -7.07 -5.51
C VAL A 37 -8.38 -6.62 -4.51
N ILE A 38 -8.47 -5.36 -4.12
CA ILE A 38 -7.64 -4.73 -3.11
C ILE A 38 -8.55 -4.07 -2.09
N GLY A 39 -8.07 -3.93 -0.85
CA GLY A 39 -8.74 -3.12 0.15
C GLY A 39 -8.81 -1.67 -0.31
N VAL A 40 -9.88 -0.98 0.06
CA VAL A 40 -9.96 0.47 -0.08
C VAL A 40 -8.96 1.07 0.93
N PRO A 41 -7.96 1.83 0.48
CA PRO A 41 -7.05 2.50 1.40
C PRO A 41 -7.83 3.39 2.35
N ALA A 42 -7.39 3.49 3.61
CA ALA A 42 -7.90 4.54 4.49
C ALA A 42 -7.74 5.89 3.79
N PRO A 43 -8.70 6.81 3.92
CA PRO A 43 -8.55 8.14 3.34
C PRO A 43 -7.22 8.71 3.83
N ALA A 44 -6.34 9.07 2.88
CA ALA A 44 -5.12 9.78 3.19
C ALA A 44 -5.50 10.98 4.06
N SER A 45 -4.67 11.31 5.05
CA SER A 45 -4.84 12.51 5.90
C SER A 45 -5.35 13.66 5.02
N GLY A 46 -6.54 14.18 5.34
CA GLY A 46 -7.44 14.82 4.37
C GLY A 46 -6.80 15.88 3.47
N GLY A 47 -5.74 16.55 3.94
CA GLY A 47 -4.95 17.48 3.15
C GLY A 47 -4.43 16.91 1.81
N LEU A 48 -3.81 15.72 1.82
CA LEU A 48 -3.27 15.14 0.58
C LEU A 48 -4.37 14.74 -0.40
N ALA A 49 -5.44 14.13 0.11
CA ALA A 49 -6.59 13.75 -0.72
C ALA A 49 -7.28 14.98 -1.34
N SER A 50 -7.43 16.06 -0.57
CA SER A 50 -7.98 17.34 -1.07
C SER A 50 -7.08 17.97 -2.13
N LEU A 51 -5.75 17.96 -1.94
CA LEU A 51 -4.81 18.48 -2.94
C LEU A 51 -4.89 17.69 -4.26
N LEU A 52 -4.96 16.37 -4.19
CA LEU A 52 -5.14 15.53 -5.39
C LEU A 52 -6.49 15.81 -6.08
N ALA A 53 -7.59 15.93 -5.30
CA ALA A 53 -8.93 16.16 -5.84
C ALA A 53 -9.10 17.53 -6.50
N THR A 54 -8.43 18.57 -6.00
CA THR A 54 -8.45 19.92 -6.60
C THR A 54 -7.44 20.08 -7.74
N GLY A 55 -6.63 19.07 -8.02
CA GLY A 55 -5.51 19.16 -8.97
C GLY A 55 -4.33 20.00 -8.46
N ALA A 56 -4.38 20.48 -7.22
CA ALA A 56 -3.28 21.21 -6.57
C ALA A 56 -2.10 20.29 -6.17
N GLY A 57 -2.35 18.97 -6.10
CA GLY A 57 -1.35 17.94 -5.91
C GLY A 57 -1.15 17.15 -7.19
N GLN A 58 0.03 17.27 -7.79
CA GLN A 58 0.48 16.39 -8.87
C GLN A 58 1.95 16.05 -8.64
N TRP A 59 2.31 14.80 -8.90
CA TRP A 59 3.72 14.41 -8.89
C TRP A 59 4.35 14.81 -10.21
N GLY A 60 5.22 15.83 -10.19
CA GLY A 60 5.93 16.34 -11.38
C GLY A 60 7.01 15.40 -11.94
N GLY A 61 7.22 14.23 -11.32
CA GLY A 61 8.32 13.33 -11.65
C GLY A 61 9.64 13.70 -10.96
N GLY A 62 10.69 12.93 -11.24
CA GLY A 62 12.03 13.14 -10.68
C GLY A 62 12.26 12.46 -9.31
N LYS A 63 13.52 12.48 -8.85
CA LYS A 63 13.87 12.02 -7.51
C LYS A 63 13.54 13.14 -6.52
N PRO A 64 12.78 12.88 -5.43
CA PRO A 64 12.56 13.89 -4.40
C PRO A 64 13.91 14.36 -3.86
N ALA A 65 14.08 15.68 -3.72
CA ALA A 65 15.28 16.25 -3.11
C ALA A 65 15.42 15.82 -1.63
N GLY A 66 14.32 15.40 -1.00
CA GLY A 66 14.24 15.14 0.43
C GLY A 66 13.97 16.42 1.21
N ALA A 67 13.69 16.28 2.51
CA ALA A 67 13.67 17.41 3.41
C ALA A 67 15.10 17.70 3.88
N GLU A 68 15.43 18.98 4.07
CA GLU A 68 16.65 19.37 4.77
C GLU A 68 16.47 19.04 6.26
N VAL A 69 16.91 17.85 6.65
CA VAL A 69 16.80 17.37 8.02
C VAL A 69 18.17 17.50 8.68
N HIS A 70 18.28 18.39 9.66
CA HIS A 70 19.40 18.41 10.57
C HIS A 70 19.19 17.32 11.62
N LEU A 71 20.01 16.27 11.56
CA LEU A 71 20.02 15.23 12.57
C LEU A 71 20.69 15.78 13.84
N SER A 72 20.06 15.60 14.99
CA SER A 72 20.71 15.83 16.27
C SER A 72 21.60 14.65 16.64
N ASP A 73 22.71 14.90 17.32
CA ASP A 73 23.57 13.85 17.92
C ASP A 73 22.90 13.14 19.11
N ALA A 74 21.71 13.61 19.51
CA ALA A 74 20.89 12.99 20.53
C ALA A 74 20.03 11.84 19.95
N GLY A 75 19.96 10.75 20.71
CA GLY A 75 19.07 9.62 20.45
C GLY A 75 19.78 8.34 19.99
N ARG A 76 18.97 7.33 19.68
CA ARG A 76 19.47 6.02 19.26
C ARG A 76 19.88 6.08 17.78
N PRO A 77 21.09 5.66 17.40
CA PRO A 77 21.54 5.75 16.01
C PRO A 77 20.74 4.79 15.13
N VAL A 78 20.44 5.23 13.89
CA VAL A 78 19.74 4.41 12.89
C VAL A 78 20.46 3.10 12.63
N SER A 79 21.79 3.08 12.70
CA SER A 79 22.59 1.86 12.57
C SER A 79 22.22 0.79 13.60
N ALA A 80 21.91 1.17 14.83
CA ALA A 80 21.48 0.23 15.86
C ALA A 80 20.09 -0.37 15.54
N LEU A 81 19.18 0.41 14.95
CA LEU A 81 17.85 -0.08 14.54
C LEU A 81 17.99 -1.08 13.38
N VAL A 82 18.87 -0.80 12.41
CA VAL A 82 19.11 -1.69 11.26
C VAL A 82 19.80 -2.99 11.70
N LEU A 83 20.67 -2.95 12.71
CA LEU A 83 21.30 -4.16 13.26
C LEU A 83 20.30 -5.07 13.98
N GLU A 84 19.32 -4.51 14.70
CA GLU A 84 18.26 -5.28 15.34
C GLU A 84 17.32 -5.96 14.34
N ASP A 85 16.95 -5.30 13.24
CA ASP A 85 16.04 -5.86 12.22
C ASP A 85 16.69 -6.99 11.39
N ARG A 86 18.02 -7.07 11.38
CA ARG A 86 18.77 -8.12 10.65
C ARG A 86 18.96 -9.42 11.45
N ALA A 87 18.70 -9.40 12.75
CA ALA A 87 18.86 -10.57 13.63
C ALA A 87 17.64 -11.49 13.58
#